data_AF-A0A2P2J364-F1
#
_entry.id   AF-A0A2P2J364-F1
#
_cell.length_a   1.000
_cell.length_b   1.000
_cell.length_c   1.000
_cell.angle_alpha   90.00
_cell.angle_beta   90.00
_cell.angle_gamma   90.00
#
_symmetry.space_group_name_H-M   'P 1'
#
loop_
_entity.id
_entity.type
_entity.pdbx_description
1 polymer ?
#
loop_
_entity_poly.entity_id
_entity_poly.type
_entity_poly.pdbx_seq_one_letter_code
_entity_poly.pdbx_strand_id
1 'polypeptide(L)'
;MSKGGPQLLAKTASKTDDPQTLRMVAGVLPNLCGNESIHVMLKDEGGIKALVRMTSFANSEVIAQVAIGMTNFAKCEPRGIMQGRRKGRSLLVEEGALEWLVANAEPTSA
;
A
#
# COMPACT_ATOMS: atom_id res chain seq x y z
N MET A 1 -19.18 1.99 -12.01
CA MET A 1 -19.41 1.54 -10.63
C MET A 1 -18.71 2.50 -9.68
N SER A 2 -19.39 2.96 -8.62
CA SER A 2 -18.90 3.99 -7.69
C SER A 2 -17.64 3.53 -6.97
N LYS A 3 -16.46 4.05 -7.35
CA LYS A 3 -15.21 3.90 -6.61
C LYS A 3 -15.15 4.82 -5.38
N GLY A 4 -16.26 5.46 -5.01
CA GLY A 4 -16.29 6.57 -4.05
C GLY A 4 -15.75 6.21 -2.66
N GLY A 5 -16.04 5.02 -2.14
CA GLY A 5 -15.53 4.57 -0.84
C GLY A 5 -14.00 4.41 -0.81
N PRO A 6 -13.43 3.53 -1.66
CA PRO A 6 -11.98 3.38 -1.77
C PRO A 6 -11.24 4.68 -2.11
N GLN A 7 -11.82 5.52 -2.98
CA GLN A 7 -11.27 6.83 -3.33
C GLN A 7 -11.24 7.78 -2.15
N LEU A 8 -12.32 7.84 -1.36
CA LEU A 8 -12.37 8.63 -0.14
C LEU A 8 -11.31 8.16 0.85
N LEU A 9 -11.15 6.85 1.05
CA LEU A 9 -10.14 6.29 1.95
C LEU A 9 -8.72 6.64 1.50
N ALA A 10 -8.41 6.52 0.21
CA ALA A 10 -7.11 6.91 -0.33
C ALA A 10 -6.82 8.41 -0.15
N LYS A 11 -7.81 9.27 -0.43
CA LYS A 11 -7.72 10.72 -0.20
C LYS A 11 -7.56 11.08 1.27
N THR A 12 -8.24 10.37 2.16
CA THR A 12 -8.10 10.58 3.60
C THR A 12 -6.71 10.16 4.06
N ALA A 13 -6.22 9.00 3.62
CA ALA A 13 -4.88 8.49 3.92
C ALA A 13 -3.78 9.47 3.48
N SER A 14 -3.94 10.10 2.33
CA SER A 14 -2.93 11.01 1.78
C SER A 14 -2.91 12.40 2.42
N LYS A 15 -3.92 12.74 3.23
CA LYS A 15 -4.08 14.09 3.83
C LYS A 15 -4.02 14.13 5.35
N THR A 16 -4.04 12.99 6.02
CA THR A 16 -4.06 12.91 7.48
C THR A 16 -2.76 12.34 8.03
N ASP A 17 -2.34 12.88 9.17
CA ASP A 17 -1.25 12.34 9.99
C ASP A 17 -1.78 11.79 11.33
N ASP A 18 -3.10 11.79 11.52
CA ASP A 18 -3.73 11.25 12.73
C ASP A 18 -3.51 9.73 12.81
N PRO A 19 -2.79 9.22 13.84
CA PRO A 19 -2.44 7.81 13.91
C PRO A 19 -3.66 6.87 13.99
N GLN A 20 -4.77 7.30 14.60
CA GLN A 20 -5.97 6.48 14.70
C GLN A 20 -6.67 6.35 13.35
N THR A 21 -6.81 7.46 12.62
CA THR A 21 -7.35 7.47 11.26
C THR A 21 -6.49 6.63 10.34
N LEU A 22 -5.17 6.79 10.41
CA LEU A 22 -4.25 6.00 9.61
C LEU A 22 -4.34 4.50 9.94
N ARG A 23 -4.47 4.13 11.22
CA ARG A 23 -4.71 2.73 11.63
C ARG A 23 -6.01 2.17 11.04
N MET A 24 -7.11 2.92 11.12
CA MET A 24 -8.39 2.50 10.53
C MET A 24 -8.27 2.28 9.03
N VAL A 25 -7.62 3.22 8.33
CA VAL A 25 -7.44 3.14 6.88
C VAL A 25 -6.49 1.99 6.50
N ALA A 26 -5.41 1.79 7.26
CA ALA A 26 -4.50 0.67 7.10
C ALA A 26 -5.17 -0.69 7.35
N GLY A 27 -6.22 -0.78 8.16
CA GLY A 27 -7.00 -2.02 8.33
C GLY A 27 -7.92 -2.33 7.15
N VAL A 28 -8.38 -1.31 6.41
CA VAL A 28 -9.34 -1.46 5.30
C VAL A 28 -8.62 -1.57 3.96
N LEU A 29 -7.57 -0.78 3.74
CA LEU A 29 -6.82 -0.75 2.48
C LEU A 29 -6.28 -2.13 2.05
N PRO A 30 -5.77 -3.01 2.93
CA PRO A 30 -5.30 -4.33 2.54
C PRO A 30 -6.36 -5.20 1.87
N ASN A 31 -7.60 -5.11 2.36
CA ASN A 31 -8.73 -5.82 1.76
C ASN A 31 -9.07 -5.26 0.37
N LEU A 32 -8.90 -3.96 0.20
CA LEU A 32 -9.09 -3.27 -1.07
C LEU A 32 -7.97 -3.58 -2.06
N CYS A 33 -6.71 -3.69 -1.60
CA CYS A 33 -5.55 -4.06 -2.41
C CYS A 33 -5.67 -5.44 -3.07
N GLY A 34 -6.58 -6.31 -2.63
CA GLY A 34 -6.89 -7.57 -3.33
C GLY A 34 -7.68 -7.39 -4.64
N ASN A 35 -8.14 -6.19 -4.96
CA ASN A 35 -8.93 -5.91 -6.16
C ASN A 35 -8.13 -5.07 -7.17
N GLU A 36 -7.72 -5.70 -8.26
CA GLU A 36 -6.93 -5.09 -9.34
C GLU A 36 -7.57 -3.81 -9.91
N SER A 37 -8.91 -3.79 -10.04
CA SER A 37 -9.66 -2.71 -10.70
C SER A 37 -9.56 -1.34 -9.99
N ILE A 38 -9.09 -1.33 -8.74
CA ILE A 38 -8.92 -0.12 -7.94
C ILE A 38 -7.45 0.29 -7.78
N HIS A 39 -6.48 -0.50 -8.22
CA HIS A 39 -5.05 -0.21 -8.04
C HIS A 39 -4.61 1.10 -8.69
N VAL A 40 -5.04 1.35 -9.93
CA VAL A 40 -4.76 2.62 -10.62
C VAL A 40 -5.34 3.81 -9.84
N MET A 41 -6.56 3.67 -9.32
CA MET A 41 -7.17 4.72 -8.51
C MET A 41 -6.42 4.94 -7.19
N LEU A 42 -6.00 3.86 -6.52
CA LEU A 42 -5.18 3.97 -5.30
C LEU A 42 -3.85 4.68 -5.56
N LYS A 43 -3.25 4.50 -6.75
CA LYS A 43 -2.07 5.25 -7.16
C LYS A 43 -2.42 6.73 -7.35
N ASP A 44 -3.39 7.02 -8.21
CA ASP A 44 -3.74 8.38 -8.62
C ASP A 44 -4.18 9.25 -7.44
N GLU A 45 -4.79 8.64 -6.42
CA GLU A 45 -5.26 9.31 -5.20
C GLU A 45 -4.22 9.31 -4.05
N GLY A 46 -3.01 8.81 -4.33
CA GLY A 46 -1.91 8.78 -3.37
C GLY A 46 -2.08 7.75 -2.24
N GLY A 47 -3.00 6.80 -2.36
CA GLY A 47 -3.24 5.74 -1.38
C GLY A 47 -2.05 4.78 -1.23
N ILE A 48 -1.34 4.46 -2.32
CA ILE A 48 -0.12 3.64 -2.27
C ILE A 48 0.99 4.38 -1.51
N LYS A 49 1.20 5.66 -1.84
CA LYS A 49 2.16 6.52 -1.13
C LYS A 49 1.82 6.67 0.35
N ALA A 50 0.54 6.82 0.67
CA ALA A 50 0.07 6.90 2.05
C ALA A 50 0.34 5.59 2.81
N LEU A 51 0.10 4.42 2.20
CA LEU A 51 0.46 3.13 2.78
C LEU A 51 1.95 3.04 3.09
N VAL A 52 2.82 3.43 2.15
CA VAL A 52 4.27 3.46 2.39
C VAL A 52 4.61 4.44 3.53
N ARG A 53 3.99 5.62 3.59
CA ARG A 53 4.21 6.60 4.66
C ARG A 53 3.71 6.13 6.03
N MET A 54 2.62 5.37 6.08
CA MET A 54 2.07 4.81 7.34
C MET A 54 3.07 3.94 8.09
N THR A 55 4.09 3.42 7.41
CA THR A 55 5.17 2.67 8.03
C THR A 55 6.11 3.51 8.88
N SER A 56 6.15 4.83 8.67
CA SER A 56 6.95 5.76 9.47
C SER A 56 6.36 5.98 10.87
N PHE A 57 5.14 5.50 11.12
CA PHE A 57 4.54 5.53 12.44
C PHE A 57 4.99 4.28 13.20
N ALA A 58 5.71 4.47 14.31
CA ALA A 58 6.31 3.42 15.13
C ALA A 58 5.27 2.60 15.94
N ASN A 59 4.21 2.13 15.29
CA ASN A 59 3.19 1.25 15.87
C ASN A 59 3.21 -0.10 15.12
N SER A 60 3.55 -1.17 15.84
CA SER A 60 3.69 -2.53 15.28
C SER A 60 2.41 -3.06 14.64
N GLU A 61 1.24 -2.71 15.16
CA GLU A 61 -0.07 -3.10 14.60
C GLU A 61 -0.27 -2.46 13.21
N VAL A 62 0.07 -1.17 13.09
CA VAL A 62 -0.03 -0.43 11.83
C VAL A 62 0.95 -0.99 10.80
N ILE A 63 2.20 -1.25 11.21
CA ILE A 63 3.23 -1.84 10.32
C ILE A 63 2.77 -3.20 9.79
N ALA A 64 2.22 -4.07 10.65
CA ALA A 64 1.72 -5.38 10.23
C ALA A 64 0.58 -5.26 9.19
N GLN A 65 -0.38 -4.35 9.40
CA GLN A 65 -1.47 -4.13 8.45
C GLN A 65 -0.99 -3.57 7.12
N VAL A 66 -0.04 -2.63 7.15
CA VAL A 66 0.57 -2.10 5.93
C VAL A 66 1.28 -3.21 5.15
N ALA A 67 2.05 -4.06 5.82
CA ALA A 67 2.73 -5.19 5.19
C ALA A 67 1.74 -6.18 4.53
N ILE A 68 0.61 -6.46 5.18
CA ILE A 68 -0.47 -7.28 4.60
C ILE A 68 -1.03 -6.59 3.35
N GLY A 69 -1.26 -5.27 3.40
CA GLY A 69 -1.76 -4.51 2.26
C GLY A 69 -0.82 -4.49 1.07
N MET A 70 0.47 -4.33 1.30
CA MET A 70 1.50 -4.43 0.27
C MET A 70 1.55 -5.84 -0.34
N THR A 71 1.43 -6.88 0.49
CA THR A 71 1.40 -8.28 0.03
C THR A 71 0.19 -8.54 -0.88
N ASN A 72 -1.00 -8.11 -0.47
CA ASN A 72 -2.22 -8.25 -1.26
C ASN A 72 -2.14 -7.46 -2.57
N PHE A 73 -1.61 -6.23 -2.52
CA PHE A 73 -1.40 -5.41 -3.71
C PHE A 73 -0.46 -6.10 -4.68
N ALA A 74 0.72 -6.54 -4.22
CA ALA A 74 1.71 -7.20 -5.07
C ALA A 74 1.19 -8.50 -5.71
N LYS A 75 0.30 -9.23 -5.00
CA LYS A 75 -0.36 -10.45 -5.51
C LYS A 75 -1.35 -10.15 -6.63
N CYS A 76 -2.12 -9.07 -6.50
CA CYS A 76 -3.22 -8.73 -7.41
C CYS A 76 -2.85 -7.66 -8.45
N GLU A 77 -1.63 -7.13 -8.40
CA GLU A 77 -1.19 -6.07 -9.31
C GLU A 77 -1.20 -6.57 -10.75
N PRO A 78 -1.85 -5.84 -11.69
CA PRO A 78 -1.86 -6.22 -13.09
C PRO A 78 -0.49 -5.99 -13.68
N ARG A 79 0.34 -7.04 -13.68
CA ARG A 79 1.58 -7.05 -14.42
C ARG A 79 1.31 -7.85 -15.68
N GLY A 80 1.03 -7.15 -16.78
CA GLY A 80 0.85 -7.79 -18.08
C GLY A 80 2.03 -8.74 -18.35
N ILE A 81 1.75 -10.04 -18.32
CA ILE A 81 2.71 -11.07 -18.70
C ILE A 81 2.66 -11.12 -20.22
N MET A 82 3.63 -10.49 -20.89
CA MET A 82 3.91 -10.79 -22.29
C MET A 82 5.16 -11.65 -22.34
N GLN A 83 5.04 -12.88 -22.87
CA GLN A 83 6.14 -13.81 -23.11
C GLN A 83 7.09 -14.01 -21.90
N GLY A 84 6.52 -14.25 -20.71
CA GLY A 84 7.32 -14.61 -19.53
C GLY A 84 8.13 -13.46 -18.91
N ARG A 85 8.01 -12.21 -19.39
CA ARG A 85 8.57 -11.02 -18.75
C ARG A 85 7.45 -10.10 -18.25
N ARG A 86 7.48 -9.78 -16.95
CA ARG A 86 6.62 -8.74 -16.34
C ARG A 86 7.05 -7.39 -16.92
N LYS A 87 6.15 -6.67 -17.59
CA LYS A 87 6.44 -5.30 -18.07
C LYS A 87 6.24 -4.29 -16.93
N GLY A 88 7.26 -3.46 -16.67
CA GLY A 88 7.20 -2.34 -15.72
C GLY A 88 7.68 -2.64 -14.29
N ARG A 89 7.98 -1.57 -13.54
CA ARG A 89 8.21 -1.64 -12.08
C ARG A 89 6.85 -1.75 -11.39
N SER A 90 6.83 -2.35 -10.20
CA SER A 90 5.64 -2.33 -9.36
C SER A 90 5.32 -0.90 -8.94
N LEU A 91 4.04 -0.55 -8.86
CA LEU A 91 3.61 0.73 -8.28
C LEU A 91 4.07 0.88 -6.83
N LEU A 92 4.18 -0.22 -6.09
CA LEU A 92 4.80 -0.22 -4.75
C LEU A 92 6.26 0.22 -4.79
N VAL A 93 7.02 -0.25 -5.79
CA VAL A 93 8.43 0.13 -5.98
C VAL A 93 8.54 1.57 -6.47
N GLU A 94 7.62 2.03 -7.31
CA GLU A 94 7.57 3.45 -7.74
C GLU A 94 7.30 4.40 -6.56
N GLU A 95 6.54 3.96 -5.55
CA GLU A 95 6.16 4.77 -4.37
C GLU A 95 7.09 4.56 -3.16
N GLY A 96 8.23 3.88 -3.33
CA GLY A 96 9.26 3.78 -2.29
C GLY A 96 9.12 2.61 -1.30
N ALA A 97 8.27 1.61 -1.59
CA ALA A 97 8.07 0.47 -0.69
C ALA A 97 9.32 -0.41 -0.54
N LEU A 98 10.20 -0.45 -1.56
CA LEU A 98 11.41 -1.27 -1.51
C LEU A 98 12.44 -0.68 -0.54
N GLU A 99 12.65 0.63 -0.62
CA GLU A 99 13.50 1.40 0.29
C GLU A 99 13.04 1.22 1.72
N TRP A 100 11.72 1.27 1.94
CA TRP A 100 11.14 0.99 3.25
C TRP A 100 11.42 -0.44 3.73
N LEU A 101 11.14 -1.45 2.90
CA LEU A 101 11.38 -2.86 3.26
C LEU A 101 12.84 -3.09 3.64
N VAL A 102 13.78 -2.54 2.88
CA VAL A 102 15.22 -2.64 3.17
C VAL A 102 15.56 -1.97 4.49
N ALA A 103 15.04 -0.77 4.75
CA ALA A 103 15.27 -0.05 6.00
C ALA A 103 14.68 -0.77 7.24
N ASN A 104 13.73 -1.69 7.05
CA ASN A 104 13.04 -2.41 8.12
C ASN A 104 13.38 -3.92 8.14
N ALA A 105 14.29 -4.36 7.28
CA ALA A 105 14.74 -5.75 7.18
C ALA A 105 15.88 -6.08 8.16
N GLU A 106 16.26 -5.15 9.06
CA GLU A 106 17.22 -5.41 10.13
C GLU A 106 16.85 -6.72 10.84
N PRO A 107 17.75 -7.72 10.88
CA PRO A 107 17.56 -8.87 11.74
C PRO A 107 17.57 -8.34 13.16
N THR A 108 16.57 -8.70 13.96
CA THR A 108 16.64 -8.61 15.41
C THR A 108 17.96 -9.27 15.83
N SER A 109 18.98 -8.45 16.07
CA SER A 109 20.23 -8.89 16.67
C SER A 109 19.91 -9.02 18.15
N ALA A 110 19.39 -10.19 18.51
CA ALA A 110 19.29 -10.68 19.88
C ALA A 110 20.39 -11.73 20.10
#